data_AF-A0A7S2B576-F1
#
_entry.id   AF-A0A7S2B576-F1
#
_cell.length_a   1.000
_cell.length_b   1.000
_cell.length_c   1.000
_cell.angle_alpha   90.00
_cell.angle_beta   90.00
_cell.angle_gamma   90.00
#
_symmetry.space_group_name_H-M   'P 1'
#
loop_
_entity.id
_entity.type
_entity.pdbx_description
1 polymer ?
#
loop_
_entity_poly.entity_id
_entity_poly.type
_entity_poly.pdbx_seq_one_letter_code
_entity_poly.pdbx_strand_id
1 'polypeptide(L)'
;DTYRNQRFKLIPSIVEGPWIVKRGIGQKPALVGTKLHQTYHHGPNYLELCLDIGSSAIATASTNLCISHAEHLVTDVGFVLQGDEENELPEELLAAQQCRHIVFTDQKPLVRCNEYLRLQRLKQRKMTATSRAEAEAIQM
;
A
#
# COMPACT_ATOMS: atom_id res chain seq x y z
N ASP A 1 16.58 -5.12 0.94
CA ASP A 1 16.88 -3.86 0.24
C ASP A 1 16.98 -2.76 1.30
N THR A 2 18.17 -2.56 1.87
CA THR A 2 18.34 -1.70 3.04
C THR A 2 18.05 -0.23 2.72
N TYR A 3 18.53 0.22 1.56
CA TYR A 3 18.36 1.60 1.12
C TYR A 3 16.88 1.95 0.90
N ARG A 4 16.13 1.15 0.13
CA ARG A 4 14.70 1.44 -0.11
C ARG A 4 13.85 1.31 1.15
N ASN A 5 14.18 0.34 2.02
CA ASN A 5 13.48 0.14 3.30
C ASN A 5 13.59 1.33 4.25
N GLN A 6 14.65 2.13 4.12
CA GLN A 6 14.87 3.32 4.93
C GLN A 6 14.15 4.55 4.39
N ARG A 7 13.53 4.48 3.20
CA ARG A 7 12.99 5.68 2.53
C ARG A 7 11.51 5.66 2.24
N PHE A 8 10.88 4.50 2.06
CA PHE A 8 9.43 4.51 1.83
C PHE A 8 8.67 4.87 3.13
N LYS A 9 7.99 6.02 3.12
CA LYS A 9 7.34 6.61 4.29
C LYS A 9 5.83 6.75 4.06
N LEU A 10 5.08 6.33 5.08
CA LEU A 10 3.63 6.43 5.15
C LEU A 10 3.25 7.52 6.16
N ILE A 11 2.36 8.42 5.78
CA ILE A 11 1.84 9.51 6.61
C ILE A 11 0.34 9.27 6.84
N PRO A 12 -0.06 8.72 8.00
CA PRO A 12 -1.46 8.43 8.28
C PRO A 12 -2.15 9.64 8.91
N SER A 13 -3.41 9.88 8.52
CA SER A 13 -4.30 10.82 9.18
C SER A 13 -5.70 10.22 9.38
N ILE A 14 -6.31 10.48 10.54
CA ILE A 14 -7.69 10.06 10.84
C ILE A 14 -8.53 11.34 10.85
N VAL A 15 -9.19 11.61 9.72
CA VAL A 15 -10.03 12.79 9.52
C VAL A 15 -11.27 12.67 10.40
N GLU A 16 -12.01 11.57 10.24
CA GLU A 16 -13.22 11.26 10.98
C GLU A 16 -13.05 9.91 11.70
N GLY A 17 -13.50 9.86 12.96
CA GLY A 17 -13.48 8.61 13.70
C GLY A 17 -13.49 8.77 15.22
N PRO A 18 -13.73 7.66 15.93
CA PRO A 18 -13.67 7.62 17.39
C PRO A 18 -12.30 8.06 17.92
N TRP A 19 -12.30 8.79 19.03
CA TRP A 19 -11.08 9.31 19.65
C TRP A 19 -10.05 8.22 19.98
N ILE A 20 -10.52 7.02 20.32
CA ILE A 20 -9.67 5.86 20.62
C ILE A 20 -8.86 5.41 19.40
N VAL A 21 -9.45 5.49 18.19
CA VAL A 21 -8.74 5.18 16.94
C VAL A 21 -7.70 6.26 16.63
N LYS A 22 -8.07 7.55 16.78
CA LYS A 22 -7.13 8.68 16.60
C LYS A 22 -5.90 8.55 17.52
N ARG A 23 -6.12 8.17 18.79
CA ARG A 23 -5.05 7.95 19.75
C ARG A 23 -4.22 6.69 19.47
N GLY A 24 -4.86 5.60 19.04
CA GLY A 24 -4.21 4.32 18.78
C GLY A 24 -3.30 4.33 17.54
N ILE A 25 -3.71 5.02 16.47
CA ILE A 25 -2.91 5.13 15.23
C ILE A 25 -1.86 6.23 15.33
N GLY A 26 -2.18 7.33 16.02
CA GLY A 26 -1.36 8.54 16.02
C GLY A 26 -1.39 9.24 14.66
N GLN A 27 -0.56 10.28 14.50
CA GLN A 27 -0.43 11.08 13.26
C GLN A 27 1.03 11.15 12.78
N LYS A 28 1.89 10.26 13.30
CA LYS A 28 3.32 10.32 13.06
C LYS A 28 3.66 9.58 11.75
N PRO A 29 4.38 10.21 10.81
CA PRO A 29 4.95 9.52 9.67
C PRO A 29 5.78 8.31 10.08
N ALA A 30 5.73 7.24 9.28
CA ALA A 30 6.41 5.99 9.56
C ALA A 30 7.19 5.52 8.33
N LEU A 31 8.51 5.33 8.50
CA LEU A 31 9.31 4.51 7.59
C LEU A 31 8.83 3.07 7.73
N VAL A 32 8.05 2.62 6.76
CA VAL A 32 7.38 1.32 6.88
C VAL A 32 8.34 0.15 6.66
N GLY A 33 9.45 0.36 5.94
CA GLY A 33 10.42 -0.71 5.65
C GLY A 33 11.33 -1.08 6.80
N THR A 34 11.34 -0.26 7.85
CA THR A 34 12.02 -0.57 9.12
C THR A 34 11.08 -1.29 10.10
N LYS A 35 9.77 -1.30 9.83
CA LYS A 35 8.74 -1.83 10.73
C LYS A 35 8.02 -3.07 10.19
N LEU A 36 7.99 -3.23 8.87
CA LEU A 36 7.29 -4.30 8.16
C LEU A 36 8.26 -5.02 7.25
N HIS A 37 8.02 -6.30 7.01
CA HIS A 37 8.61 -6.99 5.88
C HIS A 37 8.09 -6.38 4.58
N GLN A 38 9.01 -6.04 3.69
CA GLN A 38 8.72 -5.39 2.41
C GLN A 38 9.38 -6.14 1.27
N THR A 39 8.62 -6.35 0.20
CA THR A 39 9.13 -6.89 -1.05
C THR A 39 8.95 -5.87 -2.18
N TYR A 40 9.96 -5.79 -3.04
CA TYR A 40 10.00 -4.88 -4.16
C TYR A 40 10.05 -5.70 -5.45
N HIS A 41 9.26 -5.28 -6.42
CA HIS A 41 9.29 -5.86 -7.75
C HIS A 41 9.37 -4.75 -8.78
N HIS A 42 10.39 -4.81 -9.63
CA HIS A 42 10.60 -3.84 -10.68
C HIS A 42 10.20 -4.46 -12.03
N GLY A 43 9.23 -3.85 -12.69
CA GLY A 43 8.84 -4.16 -14.06
C GLY A 43 9.45 -3.18 -15.07
N PRO A 44 9.14 -3.32 -16.37
CA PRO A 44 9.63 -2.40 -17.40
C PRO A 44 9.20 -0.94 -17.19
N ASN A 45 8.03 -0.72 -16.60
CA ASN A 45 7.40 0.60 -16.47
C ASN A 45 6.69 0.78 -15.11
N TYR A 46 7.03 -0.04 -14.12
CA TYR A 46 6.39 0.03 -12.80
C TYR A 46 7.31 -0.45 -11.69
N LEU A 47 7.07 0.07 -10.49
CA LEU A 47 7.61 -0.47 -9.24
C LEU A 47 6.42 -0.91 -8.38
N GLU A 48 6.42 -2.18 -8.01
CA GLU A 48 5.47 -2.72 -7.04
C GLU A 48 6.17 -2.83 -5.68
N LEU A 49 5.52 -2.28 -4.65
CA LEU A 49 5.90 -2.43 -3.26
C LEU A 49 4.81 -3.19 -2.51
N CYS A 50 5.19 -4.24 -1.80
CA CYS A 50 4.27 -5.06 -1.04
C CYS A 50 4.61 -4.96 0.44
N LEU A 51 3.63 -4.52 1.23
CA LEU A 51 3.77 -4.38 2.67
C LEU A 51 3.09 -5.57 3.35
N ASP A 52 3.85 -6.38 4.08
CA ASP A 52 3.26 -7.44 4.90
C ASP A 52 2.88 -6.90 6.28
N ILE A 53 1.62 -6.48 6.44
CA ILE A 53 1.09 -5.97 7.71
C ILE A 53 1.19 -7.03 8.83
N GLY A 54 1.01 -8.31 8.48
CA GLY A 54 1.05 -9.44 9.42
C GLY A 54 2.45 -9.69 10.00
N SER A 55 3.50 -9.15 9.37
CA SER A 55 4.88 -9.26 9.87
C SER A 55 5.15 -8.42 11.14
N SER A 56 4.22 -7.54 11.55
CA SER A 56 4.34 -6.72 12.74
C SER A 56 3.09 -6.78 13.61
N ALA A 57 3.28 -7.15 14.88
CA ALA A 57 2.22 -7.17 15.87
C ALA A 57 1.57 -5.78 16.05
N ILE A 58 2.38 -4.72 16.00
CA ILE A 58 1.90 -3.33 16.15
C ILE A 58 1.05 -2.92 14.95
N ALA A 59 1.50 -3.22 13.73
CA ALA A 59 0.76 -2.89 12.52
C ALA A 59 -0.53 -3.71 12.40
N THR A 60 -0.48 -4.98 12.78
CA THR A 60 -1.66 -5.86 12.85
C THR A 60 -2.69 -5.32 13.85
N ALA A 61 -2.25 -4.96 15.07
CA ALA A 61 -3.14 -4.37 16.08
C ALA A 61 -3.75 -3.04 15.61
N SER A 62 -2.94 -2.17 14.99
CA SER A 62 -3.39 -0.89 14.43
C SER A 62 -4.44 -1.09 13.34
N THR A 63 -4.19 -2.04 12.44
CA THR A 63 -5.12 -2.38 11.35
C THR A 63 -6.43 -2.94 11.88
N ASN A 64 -6.39 -3.84 12.87
CA ASN A 64 -7.58 -4.39 13.50
C ASN A 64 -8.41 -3.32 14.23
N LEU A 65 -7.75 -2.33 14.84
CA LEU A 65 -8.43 -1.19 15.45
C LEU A 65 -9.19 -0.36 14.40
N CYS A 66 -8.58 -0.11 13.24
CA CYS A 66 -9.26 0.57 12.14
C CYS A 66 -10.41 -0.26 11.58
N ILE A 67 -10.19 -1.56 11.32
CA ILE A 67 -11.21 -2.46 10.75
C ILE A 67 -12.46 -2.52 11.64
N SER A 68 -12.28 -2.62 12.96
CA SER A 68 -13.41 -2.69 13.91
C SER A 68 -14.28 -1.42 13.96
N HIS A 69 -13.84 -0.32 13.36
CA HIS A 69 -14.58 0.94 13.29
C HIS A 69 -14.76 1.46 11.85
N ALA A 70 -14.42 0.65 10.84
CA ALA A 70 -14.21 1.14 9.46
C ALA A 70 -15.42 1.87 8.84
N GLU A 71 -16.64 1.48 9.21
CA GLU A 71 -17.88 2.12 8.76
C GLU A 71 -18.04 3.56 9.26
N HIS A 72 -17.34 3.92 10.34
CA HIS A 72 -17.36 5.25 10.96
C HIS A 72 -16.01 5.97 10.85
N LEU A 73 -15.13 5.51 9.96
CA LEU A 73 -13.82 6.11 9.76
C LEU A 73 -13.71 6.81 8.41
N VAL A 74 -13.08 7.99 8.45
CA VAL A 74 -12.46 8.61 7.28
C VAL A 74 -10.98 8.74 7.56
N THR A 75 -10.16 8.07 6.75
CA THR A 75 -8.71 8.03 6.93
C THR A 75 -8.00 8.44 5.66
N ASP A 76 -7.01 9.33 5.80
CA ASP A 76 -6.08 9.70 4.74
C ASP A 76 -4.75 9.01 4.96
N VAL A 77 -4.14 8.56 3.86
CA VAL A 77 -2.80 8.00 3.87
C VAL A 77 -2.02 8.65 2.74
N GLY A 78 -0.97 9.39 3.09
CA GLY A 78 0.03 9.90 2.15
C GLY A 78 1.23 8.97 2.07
N PHE A 79 1.81 8.85 0.88
CA PHE A 79 3.03 8.08 0.63
C PHE A 79 4.08 9.02 0.05
N VAL A 80 5.27 9.03 0.68
CA VAL A 80 6.41 9.86 0.27
C VAL A 80 7.68 9.03 0.29
N LEU A 81 8.74 9.54 -0.33
CA LEU A 81 10.10 9.08 -0.07
C LEU A 81 10.75 10.01 0.95
N GLN A 82 11.38 9.42 1.96
CA GLN A 82 12.19 10.16 2.93
C GLN A 82 13.36 10.83 2.20
N GLY A 83 13.48 12.14 2.39
CA GLY A 83 14.68 12.89 2.10
C GLY A 83 15.58 12.91 3.34
N ASP A 84 16.83 12.50 3.17
CA ASP A 84 17.87 12.56 4.19
C ASP A 84 18.82 13.74 3.97
N GLU A 85 18.90 14.26 2.74
CA GLU A 85 19.75 15.39 2.35
C GLU A 85 18.94 16.66 2.02
N GLU A 86 19.55 17.83 2.16
CA GLU A 86 18.89 19.14 1.95
C GLU A 86 18.29 19.29 0.53
N ASN A 87 18.96 18.72 -0.48
CA ASN A 87 18.48 18.72 -1.86
C ASN A 87 17.34 17.71 -2.13
N GLU A 88 17.08 16.80 -1.21
CA GLU A 88 15.93 15.87 -1.25
C GLU A 88 14.69 16.47 -0.57
N LEU A 89 14.81 17.70 -0.02
CA LEU A 89 13.73 18.42 0.66
C LEU A 89 13.21 19.60 -0.19
N PRO A 90 11.90 19.92 -0.09
CA PRO A 90 10.88 19.20 0.67
C PRO A 90 10.54 17.85 0.02
N GLU A 91 10.15 16.88 0.84
CA GLU A 91 9.65 15.60 0.33
C GLU A 91 8.36 15.80 -0.46
N GLU A 92 8.26 15.14 -1.61
CA GLU A 92 7.07 15.19 -2.45
C GLU A 92 6.15 13.99 -2.25
N LEU A 93 4.85 14.24 -2.37
CA LEU A 93 3.81 13.22 -2.29
C LEU A 93 3.81 12.35 -3.54
N LEU A 94 4.18 11.08 -3.39
CA LEU A 94 4.09 10.09 -4.46
C LEU A 94 2.64 9.72 -4.77
N ALA A 95 1.85 9.55 -3.72
CA ALA A 95 0.45 9.19 -3.81
C ALA A 95 -0.28 9.54 -2.51
N ALA A 96 -1.58 9.75 -2.60
CA ALA A 96 -2.47 9.76 -1.47
C ALA A 96 -3.70 8.90 -1.73
N GLN A 97 -4.23 8.35 -0.65
CA GLN A 97 -5.45 7.58 -0.63
C GLN A 97 -6.31 8.09 0.52
N GLN A 98 -7.60 8.20 0.25
CA GLN A 98 -8.61 8.39 1.28
C GLN A 98 -9.56 7.21 1.29
N CYS A 99 -9.81 6.67 2.47
CA CYS A 99 -10.83 5.66 2.74
C CYS A 99 -11.95 6.30 3.53
N ARG A 100 -13.20 6.06 3.12
CA ARG A 100 -14.40 6.57 3.80
C ARG A 100 -15.37 5.44 4.04
N HIS A 101 -15.80 5.29 5.29
CA HIS A 101 -16.94 4.45 5.70
C HIS A 101 -16.91 3.07 5.04
N ILE A 102 -15.79 2.37 5.15
CA ILE A 102 -15.60 1.07 4.48
C ILE A 102 -16.48 0.04 5.18
N VAL A 103 -17.36 -0.60 4.41
CA VAL A 103 -18.18 -1.74 4.84
C VAL A 103 -17.56 -3.02 4.29
N PHE A 104 -17.30 -3.99 5.17
CA PHE A 104 -16.77 -5.30 4.78
C PHE A 104 -17.90 -6.32 4.75
N THR A 105 -18.33 -6.75 3.56
CA THR A 105 -19.46 -7.70 3.39
C THR A 105 -19.01 -9.14 3.14
N ASP A 106 -17.96 -9.34 2.34
CA ASP A 106 -17.43 -10.67 1.97
C ASP A 106 -15.90 -10.71 2.17
N GLN A 107 -15.46 -10.98 3.40
CA GLN A 107 -14.03 -11.15 3.68
C GLN A 107 -13.57 -12.54 3.22
N LYS A 108 -12.95 -12.61 2.04
CA LYS A 108 -12.20 -13.78 1.61
C LYS A 108 -10.76 -13.63 2.08
N PRO A 109 -10.14 -14.68 2.68
CA PRO A 109 -8.72 -14.63 2.99
C PRO A 109 -7.97 -14.34 1.70
N LEU A 110 -7.21 -13.24 1.68
CA LEU A 110 -6.24 -13.05 0.62
C LEU A 110 -5.20 -14.15 0.79
N VAL A 111 -5.09 -15.01 -0.22
CA VAL A 111 -3.92 -15.86 -0.41
C VAL A 111 -2.69 -14.95 -0.32
N ARG A 112 -1.66 -15.32 0.46
CA ARG A 112 -0.50 -14.46 0.85
C ARG A 112 -0.15 -13.44 -0.23
N CYS A 113 0.17 -12.20 0.15
CA CYS A 113 0.40 -11.08 -0.78
C CYS A 113 1.21 -11.46 -2.04
N ASN A 114 2.27 -12.27 -1.89
CA ASN A 114 3.07 -12.80 -3.00
C ASN A 114 2.30 -13.67 -4.01
N GLU A 115 1.37 -14.51 -3.57
CA GLU A 115 0.51 -15.33 -4.43
C GLU A 115 -0.58 -14.51 -5.11
N TYR A 116 -1.22 -13.59 -4.40
CA TYR A 116 -2.21 -12.69 -5.00
C TYR A 116 -1.59 -11.82 -6.11
N LEU A 117 -0.41 -11.26 -5.85
CA LEU A 117 0.33 -10.47 -6.84
C LEU A 117 0.83 -11.34 -7.99
N ARG A 118 1.28 -12.57 -7.73
CA ARG A 118 1.59 -13.54 -8.81
C ARG A 118 0.37 -13.78 -9.69
N LEU A 119 -0.82 -13.98 -9.10
CA LEU A 119 -2.06 -14.17 -9.85
C LEU A 119 -2.45 -12.92 -10.63
N GLN A 120 -2.32 -11.72 -10.06
CA GLN A 120 -2.58 -10.47 -10.77
C GLN A 120 -1.61 -10.25 -11.92
N ARG A 121 -0.31 -10.48 -11.72
CA ARG A 121 0.71 -10.40 -12.78
C ARG A 121 0.44 -11.42 -13.88
N LEU A 122 0.05 -12.65 -13.54
CA LEU A 122 -0.34 -13.66 -14.52
C LEU A 122 -1.57 -13.22 -15.34
N LYS A 123 -2.56 -12.58 -14.70
CA LYS A 123 -3.73 -12.01 -15.39
C LYS A 123 -3.34 -10.84 -16.30
N GLN A 124 -2.54 -9.90 -15.81
CA GLN A 124 -2.05 -8.76 -16.59
C GLN A 124 -1.21 -9.19 -17.78
N ARG A 125 -0.30 -10.16 -17.61
CA ARG A 125 0.49 -10.76 -18.70
C ARG A 125 -0.39 -11.44 -19.75
N LYS A 126 -1.43 -12.16 -19.33
CA LYS A 126 -2.38 -12.77 -20.28
C LYS A 126 -3.15 -11.68 -21.06
N MET A 127 -3.65 -10.64 -20.39
CA MET A 127 -4.36 -9.55 -21.06
C MET A 127 -3.47 -8.79 -22.06
N THR A 128 -2.23 -8.47 -21.68
CA THR A 128 -1.29 -7.78 -22.58
C THR A 128 -0.79 -8.66 -23.73
N ALA A 129 -0.67 -9.98 -23.52
CA ALA A 129 -0.35 -10.92 -24.59
C ALA A 129 -1.51 -11.07 -25.59
N THR A 130 -2.75 -11.14 -25.10
CA THR A 130 -3.95 -11.22 -25.95
C THR A 130 -4.14 -9.95 -26.77
N SER A 131 -4.03 -8.77 -26.17
CA SER A 131 -4.16 -7.50 -26.91
C SER A 131 -3.08 -7.30 -27.97
N ARG A 132 -1.87 -7.83 -27.71
CA ARG A 132 -0.76 -7.78 -28.68
C ARG A 132 -0.95 -8.77 -29.84
N ALA A 133 -1.42 -9.97 -29.55
CA ALA A 133 -1.76 -10.96 -30.59
C ALA A 133 -2.91 -10.48 -31.49
N GLU A 134 -3.92 -9.81 -30.91
CA GLU A 134 -5.02 -9.20 -31.67
C GLU A 134 -4.54 -8.03 -32.55
N ALA A 135 -3.63 -7.19 -32.04
CA ALA A 135 -3.05 -6.10 -32.82
C ALA A 135 -2.19 -6.60 -34.00
N GLU A 136 -1.42 -7.68 -33.80
CA GLU A 136 -0.61 -8.31 -34.85
C GLU A 136 -1.47 -9.02 -35.91
N ALA A 137 -2.64 -9.57 -35.54
CA ALA A 137 -3.57 -10.22 -36.46
C ALA A 137 -4.38 -9.25 -37.34
N ILE A 138 -4.56 -7.99 -36.91
CA ILE A 138 -5.25 -6.94 -37.68
C ILE A 138 -4.33 -6.31 -38.75
N GLN A 139 -3.02 -6.50 -38.63
CA GLN A 139 -2.01 -5.97 -39.56
C GLN A 139 -1.63 -6.95 -40.69
N MET A 140 -2.31 -8.10 -40.81
CA MET A 140 -2.19 -9.08 -41.91
C MET A 140 -3.45 -9.09 -42.78
#